data_AF-A0A920FB36-F1
#
_entry.id   AF-A0A920FB36-F1
#
_cell.length_a   1.000
_cell.length_b   1.000
_cell.length_c   1.000
_cell.angle_alpha   90.00
_cell.angle_beta   90.00
_cell.angle_gamma   90.00
#
_symmetry.space_group_name_H-M   'P 1'
#
loop_
_entity.id
_entity.type
_entity.pdbx_description
1 polymer ?
#
loop_
_entity_poly.entity_id
_entity_poly.type
_entity_poly.pdbx_seq_one_letter_code
_entity_poly.pdbx_strand_id
1 'polypeptide(L)'
;MIDDLTDDLHYTTVACKLLDCESCQCGDYENRKSLVEDCVILSPRLIEELHWMPSTCAYRLIYEGKDLYWWHPLISGSPNTVHEAGISVRGRVISEREVKDSELPKYIDEQLE
;
A
#
# COMPACT_ATOMS: atom_id res chain seq x y z
N MET A 1 1.87 10.25 2.01
CA MET A 1 1.89 11.71 1.78
C MET A 1 3.33 12.16 1.79
N ILE A 2 3.74 13.03 0.87
CA ILE A 2 5.07 13.66 0.90
C ILE A 2 4.88 15.07 1.46
N ASP A 3 5.70 15.46 2.42
CA ASP A 3 5.69 16.81 2.98
C ASP A 3 6.33 17.81 2.00
N ASP A 4 5.61 18.87 1.63
CA ASP A 4 6.07 19.85 0.63
C ASP A 4 7.26 20.72 1.11
N LEU A 5 7.53 20.75 2.42
CA LEU A 5 8.60 21.55 3.03
C LEU A 5 9.86 20.72 3.29
N THR A 6 9.70 19.47 3.74
CA THR A 6 10.83 18.60 4.12
C THR A 6 11.14 17.52 3.10
N ASP A 7 10.23 17.25 2.15
CA ASP A 7 10.29 16.12 1.22
C ASP A 7 10.22 14.75 1.93
N ASP A 8 9.77 14.73 3.19
CA ASP A 8 9.64 13.50 3.97
C ASP A 8 8.41 12.70 3.53
N LEU A 9 8.59 11.38 3.40
CA LEU A 9 7.52 10.45 3.13
C LEU A 9 6.85 9.98 4.43
N HIS A 10 5.55 10.20 4.53
CA HIS A 10 4.71 9.71 5.62
C HIS A 10 3.70 8.69 5.13
N TYR A 11 3.64 7.53 5.80
CA TYR A 11 2.58 6.54 5.60
C TYR A 11 1.32 6.95 6.36
N THR A 12 0.18 6.76 5.72
CA THR A 12 -1.12 7.13 6.29
C THR A 12 -2.07 5.94 6.32
N THR A 13 -2.97 5.90 7.29
CA THR A 13 -4.07 4.93 7.35
C THR A 13 -5.22 5.27 6.40
N VAL A 14 -5.00 6.10 5.39
CA VAL A 14 -5.98 6.46 4.36
C VAL A 14 -5.70 5.63 3.11
N ALA A 15 -6.74 4.95 2.64
CA ALA A 15 -6.67 4.06 1.49
C ALA A 15 -7.40 4.64 0.28
N CYS A 16 -6.92 4.27 -0.91
CA CYS A 16 -7.55 4.58 -2.19
C CYS A 16 -9.06 4.34 -2.19
N LYS A 17 -9.83 5.19 -2.88
CA LYS A 17 -11.29 5.11 -3.00
C LYS A 17 -11.83 3.81 -3.63
N LEU A 18 -10.97 3.02 -4.28
CA LEU A 18 -11.32 1.73 -4.87
C LEU A 18 -10.91 0.54 -4.01
N LEU A 19 -10.18 0.75 -2.91
CA LEU A 19 -9.82 -0.34 -2.00
C LEU A 19 -11.02 -0.70 -1.13
N ASP A 20 -11.39 -1.98 -1.14
CA ASP A 20 -12.26 -2.55 -0.11
C ASP A 20 -11.41 -2.81 1.15
N CYS A 21 -11.69 -2.07 2.21
CA CYS A 21 -10.93 -2.09 3.46
C CYS A 21 -11.13 -3.39 4.27
N GLU A 22 -12.17 -4.17 3.97
CA GLU A 22 -12.41 -5.47 4.57
C GLU A 22 -11.68 -6.57 3.80
N SER A 23 -11.91 -6.70 2.49
CA SER A 23 -11.25 -7.76 1.71
C SER A 23 -9.77 -7.47 1.41
N CYS A 24 -9.34 -6.21 1.52
CA CYS A 24 -8.04 -5.71 1.05
C CYS A 24 -7.82 -5.90 -0.46
N GLN A 25 -8.89 -5.87 -1.24
CA GLN A 25 -8.85 -6.00 -2.71
C GLN A 25 -9.33 -4.72 -3.38
N CYS A 26 -8.86 -4.47 -4.60
CA CYS A 26 -9.38 -3.38 -5.41
C CYS A 26 -10.74 -3.78 -5.99
N GLY A 27 -11.77 -2.97 -5.76
CA GLY A 27 -13.13 -3.23 -6.24
C GLY A 27 -13.32 -3.08 -7.76
N ASP A 28 -12.42 -2.38 -8.45
CA ASP A 28 -12.40 -2.26 -9.91
C ASP A 28 -10.96 -2.26 -10.43
N TYR A 29 -10.29 -3.40 -10.29
CA TYR A 29 -8.89 -3.53 -10.68
C TYR A 29 -8.69 -3.30 -12.19
N GLU A 30 -9.66 -3.68 -13.02
CA GLU A 30 -9.56 -3.58 -14.49
C GLU A 30 -9.55 -2.12 -14.96
N ASN A 31 -10.40 -1.27 -14.36
CA ASN A 31 -10.50 0.15 -14.72
C ASN A 31 -9.76 1.10 -13.75
N ARG A 32 -9.01 0.56 -12.77
CA ARG A 32 -8.39 1.36 -11.69
C ARG A 32 -7.60 2.58 -12.18
N LYS A 33 -6.88 2.47 -13.30
CA LYS A 33 -6.05 3.56 -13.82
C LYS A 33 -6.86 4.69 -14.43
N SER A 34 -8.00 4.40 -15.06
CA SER A 34 -8.87 5.45 -15.61
C SER A 34 -9.72 6.12 -14.51
N LEU A 35 -9.98 5.40 -13.41
CA LEU A 35 -10.77 5.89 -12.29
C LEU A 35 -9.95 6.64 -11.21
N VAL A 36 -8.67 6.30 -11.06
CA VAL A 36 -7.75 6.86 -10.06
C VAL A 36 -6.45 7.25 -10.78
N GLU A 37 -6.23 8.55 -10.93
CA GLU A 37 -5.07 9.10 -11.65
C GLU A 37 -3.74 8.63 -11.03
N ASP A 38 -3.66 8.64 -9.70
CA ASP A 38 -2.47 8.23 -8.94
C ASP A 38 -2.27 6.71 -8.88
N CYS A 39 -3.19 5.91 -9.42
CA CYS A 39 -2.99 4.46 -9.42
C CYS A 39 -1.81 4.09 -10.33
N VAL A 40 -0.88 3.31 -9.79
CA VAL A 40 0.37 2.95 -10.47
C VAL A 40 0.23 1.60 -11.17
N ILE A 41 0.60 1.56 -12.44
CA ILE A 41 0.79 0.30 -13.18
C ILE A 41 2.23 -0.14 -12.96
N LEU A 42 2.42 -1.14 -12.10
CA LEU A 42 3.73 -1.66 -11.78
C LEU A 42 4.36 -2.34 -13.00
N SER A 43 5.62 -2.00 -13.25
CA SER A 43 6.48 -2.70 -14.20
C SER A 43 7.88 -2.83 -13.59
N PRO A 44 8.68 -3.85 -13.96
CA PRO A 44 10.03 -4.02 -13.40
C PRO A 44 10.93 -2.80 -13.58
N ARG A 45 10.72 -1.99 -14.63
CA ARG A 45 11.49 -0.78 -14.91
C ARG A 45 11.17 0.37 -13.96
N LEU A 46 9.95 0.38 -13.41
CA LEU A 46 9.47 1.46 -12.56
C LEU A 46 9.89 1.29 -11.10
N ILE A 47 10.20 0.06 -10.66
CA ILE A 47 10.41 -0.26 -9.24
C ILE A 47 11.50 0.62 -8.60
N GLU A 48 12.57 0.94 -9.34
CA GLU A 48 13.67 1.79 -8.84
C GLU A 48 13.20 3.21 -8.49
N GLU A 49 12.15 3.72 -9.15
CA GLU A 49 11.61 5.07 -8.95
C GLU A 49 10.53 5.11 -7.84
N LEU A 50 10.06 3.95 -7.37
CA LEU A 50 8.98 3.85 -6.37
C LEU A 50 9.53 3.75 -4.95
N HIS A 51 10.30 4.74 -4.53
CA HIS A 51 10.91 4.80 -3.20
C HIS A 51 9.89 4.78 -2.05
N TRP A 52 8.63 5.12 -2.35
CA TRP A 52 7.53 5.11 -1.39
C TRP A 52 6.91 3.73 -1.13
N MET A 53 7.35 2.68 -1.84
CA MET A 53 6.84 1.34 -1.58
C MET A 53 7.25 0.85 -0.18
N PRO A 54 6.33 0.23 0.57
CA PRO A 54 6.64 -0.34 1.88
C PRO A 54 7.86 -1.25 1.84
N SER A 55 8.65 -1.24 2.91
CA SER A 55 9.87 -2.06 3.04
C SER A 55 9.60 -3.57 2.86
N THR A 56 8.37 -4.00 3.11
CA THR A 56 7.90 -5.39 3.02
C THR A 56 7.24 -5.72 1.68
N CYS A 57 7.15 -4.78 0.73
CA CYS A 57 6.52 -5.03 -0.55
C CYS A 57 7.28 -6.10 -1.35
N ALA A 58 6.55 -7.10 -1.86
CA ALA A 58 7.11 -8.22 -2.63
C ALA A 58 7.94 -7.75 -3.83
N TYR A 59 7.45 -6.76 -4.58
CA TYR A 59 8.13 -6.24 -5.76
C TYR A 59 9.46 -5.57 -5.39
N ARG A 60 9.48 -4.80 -4.28
CA ARG A 60 10.68 -4.17 -3.75
C ARG A 60 11.69 -5.20 -3.26
N LEU A 61 11.24 -6.18 -2.46
CA LEU A 61 12.11 -7.25 -1.94
C LEU A 61 12.77 -8.02 -3.09
N ILE A 62 12.00 -8.42 -4.09
CA ILE A 62 12.52 -9.16 -5.26
C ILE A 62 13.52 -8.31 -6.04
N TYR A 63 13.23 -7.02 -6.25
CA TYR A 63 14.15 -6.10 -6.93
C TYR A 63 15.47 -5.93 -6.16
N GLU A 64 15.40 -5.84 -4.83
CA GLU A 64 16.57 -5.75 -3.94
C GLU A 64 17.29 -7.10 -3.73
N GLY A 65 16.82 -8.20 -4.34
CA GLY A 65 17.39 -9.53 -4.18
C GLY A 65 17.19 -10.14 -2.79
N LYS A 66 16.16 -9.70 -2.06
CA LYS A 66 15.78 -10.19 -0.73
C LYS A 66 14.72 -11.28 -0.82
N ASP A 67 14.69 -12.15 0.19
CA ASP A 67 13.66 -13.16 0.33
C ASP A 67 12.30 -12.55 0.71
N LEU A 68 11.23 -13.22 0.26
CA LEU A 68 9.88 -12.91 0.72
C LEU A 68 9.66 -13.49 2.13
N TYR A 69 8.92 -12.76 2.95
CA TYR A 69 8.56 -13.22 4.29
C TYR A 69 7.68 -14.47 4.26
N TRP A 70 7.72 -15.25 5.35
CA TRP A 70 6.97 -16.52 5.47
C TRP A 70 5.46 -16.36 5.27
N TRP A 71 4.90 -15.22 5.68
CA TRP A 71 3.48 -14.89 5.57
C TRP A 71 3.09 -14.43 4.15
N HIS A 72 4.05 -14.26 3.24
CA HIS A 72 3.73 -13.80 1.89
C HIS A 72 2.95 -14.91 1.13
N PRO A 73 1.88 -14.60 0.37
CA PRO A 73 1.06 -15.62 -0.29
C PRO A 73 1.83 -16.51 -1.29
N LEU A 74 2.88 -15.98 -1.93
CA LEU A 74 3.76 -16.75 -2.82
C LEU A 74 4.64 -17.77 -2.07
N ILE A 75 4.87 -17.58 -0.76
CA ILE A 75 5.65 -18.49 0.08
C ILE A 75 4.73 -19.44 0.85
N SER A 76 3.69 -18.90 1.48
CA SER A 76 2.74 -19.66 2.30
C SER A 76 1.66 -20.40 1.49
N GLY A 77 1.43 -20.01 0.23
CA GLY A 77 0.37 -20.57 -0.61
C GLY A 77 -1.05 -20.13 -0.22
N SER A 78 -1.20 -19.27 0.79
CA SER A 78 -2.49 -18.80 1.30
C SER A 78 -2.51 -17.27 1.37
N PRO A 79 -3.57 -16.60 0.89
CA PRO A 79 -3.72 -15.17 1.08
C PRO A 79 -4.05 -14.81 2.53
N ASN A 80 -4.49 -15.76 3.37
CA ASN A 80 -4.91 -15.46 4.74
C ASN A 80 -3.75 -15.20 5.71
N THR A 81 -2.56 -15.69 5.41
CA THR A 81 -1.37 -15.59 6.28
C THR A 81 -0.92 -14.15 6.51
N VAL A 82 -1.18 -13.23 5.57
CA VAL A 82 -0.92 -11.79 5.77
C VAL A 82 -1.80 -11.20 6.89
N HIS A 83 -3.03 -11.71 7.05
CA HIS A 83 -3.94 -11.28 8.10
C HIS A 83 -3.57 -11.96 9.43
N GLU A 84 -3.25 -13.25 9.41
CA GLU A 84 -2.79 -14.00 10.59
C GLU A 84 -1.51 -13.42 11.19
N ALA A 85 -0.59 -12.95 10.34
CA ALA A 85 0.64 -12.29 10.76
C ALA A 85 0.44 -10.85 11.25
N GLY A 86 -0.75 -10.25 11.07
CA GLY A 86 -1.04 -8.87 11.46
C GLY A 86 -0.41 -7.79 10.57
N ILE A 87 0.12 -8.17 9.40
CA ILE A 87 0.77 -7.25 8.44
C ILE A 87 -0.25 -6.63 7.47
N SER A 88 -1.47 -7.16 7.43
CA SER A 88 -2.54 -6.60 6.60
C SER A 88 -3.06 -5.25 7.09
N VAL A 89 -3.47 -4.40 6.14
CA VAL A 89 -4.20 -3.15 6.40
C VAL A 89 -5.68 -3.37 6.76
N ARG A 90 -6.18 -4.61 6.73
CA ARG A 90 -7.58 -4.95 7.06
C ARG A 90 -8.00 -4.35 8.40
N GLY A 91 -9.08 -3.58 8.41
CA GLY A 91 -9.60 -2.94 9.63
C GLY A 91 -8.69 -1.86 10.23
N ARG A 92 -7.60 -1.49 9.56
CA ARG A 92 -6.66 -0.43 9.98
C ARG A 92 -6.75 0.83 9.13
N VAL A 93 -7.45 0.78 8.00
CA VAL A 93 -7.51 1.89 7.03
C VAL A 93 -8.93 2.38 6.81
N ILE A 94 -9.04 3.66 6.47
CA ILE A 94 -10.28 4.34 6.09
C ILE A 94 -10.19 4.77 4.62
N SER A 95 -11.32 4.81 3.92
CA SER A 95 -11.36 5.28 2.53
C SER A 95 -11.05 6.77 2.44
N GLU A 96 -10.26 7.18 1.44
CA GLU A 96 -10.01 8.60 1.13
C GLU A 96 -11.29 9.38 0.81
N ARG A 97 -12.40 8.70 0.46
CA ARG A 97 -13.71 9.36 0.27
C ARG A 97 -14.24 10.02 1.54
N GLU A 98 -13.79 9.57 2.70
CA GLU A 98 -14.24 10.01 4.02
C GLU A 98 -13.28 11.01 4.66
N VAL A 99 -12.12 11.26 4.02
CA VAL A 99 -11.03 12.08 4.56
C VAL A 99 -10.75 13.22 3.59
N LYS A 100 -10.64 14.45 4.12
CA LYS A 100 -10.19 15.59 3.31
C LYS A 100 -8.67 15.63 3.29
N ASP A 101 -8.08 16.09 2.19
CA ASP A 101 -6.63 16.21 2.04
C ASP A 101 -5.97 16.99 3.18
N SER A 102 -6.62 18.07 3.64
CA SER A 102 -6.15 18.89 4.77
C SER A 102 -6.15 18.15 6.12
N GLU A 103 -6.78 16.99 6.19
CA GLU A 103 -6.85 16.13 7.38
C GLU A 103 -5.88 14.94 7.31
N LEU A 104 -5.25 14.66 6.17
CA LEU A 104 -4.27 13.57 6.00
C LEU A 104 -3.19 13.54 7.10
N PRO A 105 -2.64 14.67 7.59
CA PRO A 105 -1.66 14.64 8.67
C PRO A 105 -2.16 13.98 9.97
N LYS A 106 -3.49 13.95 10.20
CA LYS A 106 -4.09 13.29 11.38
C LYS A 106 -4.06 11.76 11.29
N TYR A 107 -3.85 11.22 10.08
CA TYR A 107 -3.90 9.80 9.78
C TYR A 107 -2.51 9.20 9.53
N ILE A 108 -1.43 9.91 9.87
CA ILE A 108 -0.07 9.39 9.77
C ILE A 108 0.11 8.25 10.80
N ASP A 109 0.61 7.10 10.34
CA ASP A 109 0.91 5.93 11.18
C ASP A 109 2.32 5.42 10.83
N GLU A 110 3.27 5.67 11.73
CA GLU A 110 4.67 5.26 11.62
C GLU A 110 4.85 3.73 11.66
N GLN A 111 3.85 2.98 12.10
CA GLN A 111 3.89 1.50 12.11
C GLN A 111 3.66 0.88 10.72
N LEU A 112 3.45 1.69 9.69
CA LEU A 112 3.23 1.26 8.31
C LEU A 112 4.50 1.30 7.44
N GLU A 113 5.66 1.68 7.99
CA GLU A 113 6.98 1.64 7.33
C GLU A 113 7.51 0.22 7.03
#